data_AF-A0ABD0TR62-F1
#
_entry.id   AF-A0ABD0TR62-F1
#
_cell.length_a   1.000
_cell.length_b   1.000
_cell.length_c   1.000
_cell.angle_alpha   90.00
_cell.angle_beta   90.00
_cell.angle_gamma   90.00
#
_symmetry.space_group_name_H-M   'P 1'
#
loop_
_entity.id
_entity.type
_entity.pdbx_description
1 polymer ?
#
loop_
_entity_poly.entity_id
_entity_poly.type
_entity_poly.pdbx_seq_one_letter_code
_entity_poly.pdbx_strand_id
1 'polypeptide(L)'
;MNKKVSPSDLYEMYKKWVINNPNVVTDVETVATWSSYFVAGKINKSPIVSELVYSLSKLLSLFNDRLIREAYGGDVQYYGLREQIKLWLTVIHYCEVFVELVVKHKCGSRGKWTVATFLQLFKCSSALILLYRYKEIPIAHPPIPMLQRKKFTEGKETDENSNAFFTLRRSGRVVRCVEGAPPVSFRDWQPIKIKDEHPNSNVNVKDLMYAETLHLLKPLIHLAAMRVFGTKAWKQWLVALGVDMASMKLYNRHINNLSYEQRLEISRRKLGLVLYLLRSPMYNGYSRNVIEGVLNSLSKKVPLASFICGPIIQYLSHWQEIYFYMWAS
;
A
#
# COMPACT_ATOMS: atom_id res chain seq x y z
N MET A 1 -9.28 19.71 -43.28
CA MET A 1 -10.45 19.01 -42.71
C MET A 1 -10.17 18.69 -41.25
N ASN A 2 -10.55 19.58 -40.32
CA ASN A 2 -10.45 19.32 -38.88
C ASN A 2 -11.61 18.41 -38.48
N LYS A 3 -11.37 17.08 -38.46
CA LYS A 3 -12.27 16.15 -37.78
C LYS A 3 -12.31 16.58 -36.31
N LYS A 4 -13.45 17.12 -35.87
CA LYS A 4 -13.69 17.37 -34.45
C LYS A 4 -13.66 16.01 -33.76
N VAL A 5 -12.51 15.66 -33.19
CA VAL A 5 -12.35 14.40 -32.46
C VAL A 5 -13.32 14.45 -31.28
N SER A 6 -14.24 13.50 -31.22
CA SER A 6 -15.19 13.45 -30.11
C SER A 6 -14.49 12.95 -28.85
N PRO A 7 -14.92 13.35 -27.64
CA PRO A 7 -14.32 12.88 -26.40
C PRO A 7 -14.42 11.36 -26.23
N SER A 8 -15.45 10.73 -26.79
CA SER A 8 -15.58 9.27 -26.87
C SER A 8 -14.50 8.64 -27.75
N ASP A 9 -14.18 9.22 -28.90
CA ASP A 9 -13.13 8.70 -29.79
C ASP A 9 -11.75 8.76 -29.11
N LEU A 10 -11.46 9.87 -28.40
CA LEU A 10 -10.23 10.00 -27.63
C LEU A 10 -10.11 8.94 -26.53
N TYR A 11 -11.21 8.64 -25.86
CA TYR A 11 -11.26 7.61 -24.83
C TYR A 11 -11.00 6.21 -25.39
N GLU A 12 -11.59 5.87 -26.54
CA GLU A 12 -11.34 4.59 -27.19
C GLU A 12 -9.89 4.46 -27.70
N MET A 13 -9.33 5.52 -28.27
CA MET A 13 -7.92 5.57 -28.67
C MET A 13 -7.01 5.37 -27.47
N TYR A 14 -7.30 6.05 -26.35
CA TYR A 14 -6.58 5.88 -25.10
C TYR A 14 -6.67 4.44 -24.57
N LYS A 15 -7.89 3.88 -24.51
CA LYS A 15 -8.11 2.49 -24.07
C LYS A 15 -7.29 1.51 -24.89
N LYS A 16 -7.31 1.63 -26.23
CA LYS A 16 -6.50 0.80 -27.13
C LYS A 16 -5.00 0.97 -26.88
N TRP A 17 -4.53 2.21 -26.69
CA TRP A 17 -3.12 2.49 -26.43
C TRP A 17 -2.63 1.87 -25.11
N VAL A 18 -3.41 2.01 -24.04
CA VAL A 18 -3.10 1.45 -22.71
C VAL A 18 -3.03 -0.07 -22.75
N ILE A 19 -3.98 -0.71 -23.43
CA ILE A 19 -4.02 -2.17 -23.58
C ILE A 19 -2.80 -2.65 -24.38
N ASN A 20 -2.45 -1.97 -25.47
CA ASN A 20 -1.36 -2.40 -26.34
C ASN A 20 0.05 -2.17 -25.72
N ASN A 21 0.20 -1.24 -24.78
CA ASN A 21 1.51 -0.84 -24.25
C ASN A 21 1.57 -0.81 -22.70
N PRO A 22 1.31 -1.93 -22.00
CA PRO A 22 1.20 -1.95 -20.54
C PRO A 22 2.50 -1.53 -19.82
N ASN A 23 3.66 -1.83 -20.40
CA ASN A 23 4.97 -1.47 -19.85
C ASN A 23 5.22 0.04 -19.93
N VAL A 24 4.98 0.65 -21.11
CA VAL A 24 5.14 2.10 -21.32
C VAL A 24 4.21 2.89 -20.39
N VAL A 25 2.98 2.42 -20.20
CA VAL A 25 2.04 3.04 -19.27
C VAL A 25 2.60 3.03 -17.85
N THR A 26 3.28 1.96 -17.43
CA THR A 26 3.90 1.86 -16.10
C THR A 26 5.04 2.87 -15.93
N ASP A 27 5.85 3.07 -16.97
CA ASP A 27 6.93 4.06 -16.96
C ASP A 27 6.38 5.48 -16.88
N VAL A 28 5.35 5.79 -17.69
CA VAL A 28 4.66 7.09 -17.65
C VAL A 28 4.07 7.37 -16.27
N GLU A 29 3.43 6.38 -15.65
CA GLU A 29 2.89 6.50 -14.29
C GLU A 29 3.98 6.71 -13.23
N THR A 30 5.13 6.08 -13.41
CA THR A 30 6.28 6.25 -12.52
C THR A 30 6.84 7.66 -12.66
N VAL A 31 7.05 8.15 -13.88
CA VAL A 31 7.49 9.53 -14.15
C VAL A 31 6.49 10.54 -13.60
N ALA A 32 5.19 10.32 -13.79
CA ALA A 32 4.14 11.17 -13.24
C ALA A 32 4.17 11.20 -11.70
N THR A 33 4.36 10.04 -11.06
CA THR A 33 4.52 9.97 -9.59
C THR A 33 5.77 10.72 -9.14
N TRP A 34 6.90 10.58 -9.84
CA TRP A 34 8.15 11.24 -9.46
C TRP A 34 8.07 12.76 -9.68
N SER A 35 7.30 13.20 -10.66
CA SER A 35 7.07 14.62 -10.93
C SER A 35 6.46 15.35 -9.74
N SER A 36 5.61 14.70 -8.93
CA SER A 36 5.01 15.33 -7.75
C SER A 36 6.07 15.73 -6.71
N TYR A 37 7.10 14.90 -6.53
CA TYR A 37 8.22 15.18 -5.62
C TYR A 37 9.11 16.31 -6.14
N PHE A 38 9.32 16.40 -7.46
CA PHE A 38 10.04 17.53 -8.06
C PHE A 38 9.27 18.84 -7.92
N VAL A 39 7.95 18.80 -8.11
CA VAL A 39 7.07 19.98 -7.93
C VAL A 39 7.14 20.49 -6.49
N ALA A 40 7.15 19.58 -5.50
CA ALA A 40 7.31 19.92 -4.09
C ALA A 40 8.65 20.62 -3.80
N GLY A 41 9.72 20.21 -4.50
CA GLY A 41 11.07 20.68 -4.21
C GLY A 41 11.49 21.99 -4.88
N LYS A 42 10.98 22.28 -6.09
CA LYS A 42 11.53 23.36 -6.94
C LYS A 42 10.55 24.46 -7.34
N ILE A 43 9.25 24.15 -7.53
CA ILE A 43 8.34 25.03 -8.30
C ILE A 43 7.23 25.64 -7.44
N ASN A 44 6.86 25.05 -6.30
CA ASN A 44 5.96 25.71 -5.34
C ASN A 44 6.18 25.19 -3.92
N LYS A 45 6.40 26.09 -2.95
CA LYS A 45 6.43 25.78 -1.50
C LYS A 45 5.09 25.29 -0.94
N SER A 46 4.10 25.03 -1.79
CA SER A 46 2.73 24.69 -1.41
C SER A 46 2.55 23.16 -1.45
N PRO A 47 2.53 22.48 -0.29
CA PRO A 47 2.37 21.02 -0.23
C PRO A 47 1.05 20.53 -0.86
N ILE A 48 0.05 21.41 -0.98
CA ILE A 48 -1.24 21.09 -1.59
C ILE A 48 -1.08 20.67 -3.06
N VAL A 49 -0.23 21.37 -3.82
CA VAL A 49 -0.08 21.14 -5.26
C VAL A 49 0.67 19.84 -5.51
N SER A 50 1.73 19.55 -4.74
CA SER A 50 2.46 18.28 -4.85
C SER A 50 1.57 17.09 -4.49
N GLU A 51 0.73 17.21 -3.44
CA GLU A 51 -0.22 16.15 -3.08
C GLU A 51 -1.34 15.98 -4.11
N LEU A 52 -1.80 17.06 -4.75
CA LEU A 52 -2.75 16.97 -5.86
C LEU A 52 -2.17 16.19 -7.04
N VAL A 53 -0.95 16.52 -7.45
CA VAL A 53 -0.27 15.82 -8.55
C VAL A 53 -0.04 14.35 -8.19
N TYR A 54 0.36 14.07 -6.95
CA TYR A 54 0.55 12.71 -6.46
C TYR A 54 -0.75 11.91 -6.46
N SER A 55 -1.81 12.43 -5.84
CA SER A 55 -3.12 11.74 -5.77
C SER A 55 -3.71 11.53 -7.16
N LEU A 56 -3.64 12.52 -8.04
CA LEU A 56 -4.12 12.40 -9.42
C LEU A 56 -3.33 11.33 -10.20
N SER A 57 -2.00 11.29 -10.07
CA SER A 57 -1.17 10.26 -10.69
C SER A 57 -1.56 8.86 -10.22
N LYS A 58 -1.84 8.67 -8.92
CA LYS A 58 -2.26 7.37 -8.37
C LYS A 58 -3.67 6.96 -8.79
N LEU A 59 -4.59 7.91 -8.89
CA LEU A 59 -5.93 7.65 -9.44
C LEU A 59 -5.87 7.27 -10.91
N LEU A 60 -4.99 7.90 -11.70
CA LEU A 60 -4.76 7.53 -13.09
C LEU A 60 -4.17 6.11 -13.21
N SER A 61 -3.18 5.76 -12.38
CA SER A 61 -2.67 4.39 -12.30
C SER A 61 -3.77 3.37 -11.98
N LEU A 62 -4.63 3.68 -11.00
CA LEU A 62 -5.76 2.82 -10.61
C LEU A 62 -6.75 2.65 -11.78
N PHE A 63 -6.99 3.71 -12.54
CA PHE A 63 -7.84 3.68 -13.73
C PHE A 63 -7.24 2.82 -14.84
N ASN A 64 -5.94 2.97 -15.12
CA ASN A 64 -5.23 2.19 -16.11
C ASN A 64 -5.18 0.70 -15.74
N ASP A 65 -4.92 0.39 -14.47
CA ASP A 65 -4.98 -0.98 -13.97
C ASP A 65 -6.37 -1.59 -14.16
N ARG A 66 -7.44 -0.80 -14.01
CA ARG A 66 -8.81 -1.25 -14.28
C ARG A 66 -9.03 -1.56 -15.77
N LEU A 67 -8.57 -0.71 -16.67
CA LEU A 67 -8.68 -0.94 -18.12
C LEU A 67 -7.94 -2.21 -18.56
N ILE A 68 -6.75 -2.43 -18.01
CA ILE A 68 -5.93 -3.61 -18.31
C ILE A 68 -6.61 -4.88 -17.77
N ARG A 69 -7.14 -4.84 -16.55
CA ARG A 69 -7.90 -5.97 -15.97
C ARG A 69 -9.12 -6.32 -16.81
N GLU A 70 -9.86 -5.32 -17.31
CA GLU A 70 -11.02 -5.55 -18.18
C GLU A 70 -10.63 -6.14 -19.55
N ALA A 71 -9.46 -5.78 -20.08
CA ALA A 71 -9.02 -6.22 -21.40
C ALA A 71 -8.35 -7.61 -21.40
N TYR A 72 -7.60 -7.94 -20.35
CA TYR A 72 -6.83 -9.18 -20.24
C TYR A 72 -7.41 -10.20 -19.26
N GLY A 73 -8.30 -9.78 -18.35
CA GLY A 73 -8.99 -10.68 -17.43
C GLY A 73 -10.11 -11.41 -18.16
N GLY A 74 -9.86 -12.65 -18.54
CA GLY A 74 -10.77 -13.50 -19.32
C GLY A 74 -12.11 -13.84 -18.65
N ASP A 75 -12.36 -13.39 -17.42
CA ASP A 75 -13.67 -13.50 -16.77
C ASP A 75 -14.22 -12.10 -16.51
N VAL A 76 -15.43 -11.85 -16.99
CA VAL A 76 -16.27 -10.72 -16.59
C VAL A 76 -16.53 -10.86 -15.09
N GLN A 77 -15.61 -10.36 -14.27
CA GLN A 77 -15.88 -10.21 -12.85
C GLN A 77 -17.03 -9.21 -12.72
N TYR A 78 -18.22 -9.74 -12.45
CA TYR A 78 -19.29 -8.96 -11.86
C TYR A 78 -18.67 -8.19 -10.70
N TYR A 79 -18.66 -6.85 -10.81
CA TYR A 79 -18.21 -5.97 -9.74
C TYR A 79 -19.14 -6.18 -8.54
N GLY A 80 -18.78 -7.11 -7.68
CA GLY A 80 -19.47 -7.36 -6.44
C GLY A 80 -19.26 -6.16 -5.52
N LEU A 81 -20.11 -6.06 -4.50
CA LEU A 81 -19.95 -5.09 -3.43
C LEU A 81 -18.54 -5.18 -2.80
N ARG A 82 -17.90 -6.36 -2.83
CA ARG A 82 -16.51 -6.59 -2.38
C ARG A 82 -15.51 -5.74 -3.17
N GLU A 83 -15.45 -5.86 -4.50
CA GLU A 83 -14.49 -5.09 -5.31
C GLU A 83 -14.80 -3.59 -5.24
N GLN A 84 -16.08 -3.21 -5.21
CA GLN A 84 -16.49 -1.80 -5.10
C GLN A 84 -15.99 -1.18 -3.79
N ILE A 85 -16.15 -1.87 -2.65
CA ILE A 85 -15.66 -1.37 -1.35
C ILE A 85 -14.13 -1.21 -1.40
N LYS A 86 -13.40 -2.17 -1.99
CA LYS A 86 -11.94 -2.05 -2.13
C LYS A 86 -11.53 -0.87 -2.99
N LEU A 87 -12.21 -0.65 -4.12
CA LEU A 87 -11.98 0.49 -5.00
C LEU A 87 -12.18 1.80 -4.24
N TRP A 88 -13.32 1.97 -3.57
CA TRP A 88 -13.58 3.18 -2.76
C TRP A 88 -12.54 3.37 -1.66
N LEU A 89 -12.14 2.30 -0.98
CA LEU A 89 -11.13 2.37 0.08
C LEU A 89 -9.76 2.81 -0.47
N THR A 90 -9.39 2.35 -1.67
CA THR A 90 -8.14 2.78 -2.34
C THR A 90 -8.18 4.23 -2.81
N VAL A 91 -9.30 4.67 -3.38
CA VAL A 91 -9.50 6.06 -3.80
C VAL A 91 -9.38 7.00 -2.59
N ILE A 92 -10.02 6.63 -1.48
CA ILE A 92 -9.94 7.41 -0.24
C ILE A 92 -8.51 7.44 0.29
N HIS A 93 -7.78 6.32 0.26
CA HIS A 93 -6.38 6.28 0.69
C HIS A 93 -5.49 7.23 -0.14
N TYR A 94 -5.68 7.30 -1.47
CA TYR A 94 -4.91 8.22 -2.31
C TYR A 94 -5.30 9.70 -2.13
N CYS A 95 -6.56 10.00 -1.82
CA CYS A 95 -7.04 11.36 -1.68
C CYS A 95 -6.93 11.93 -0.26
N GLU A 96 -6.71 11.10 0.76
CA GLU A 96 -6.76 11.47 2.18
C GLU A 96 -5.88 12.68 2.51
N VAL A 97 -4.59 12.61 2.21
CA VAL A 97 -3.63 13.68 2.54
C VAL A 97 -3.97 14.97 1.81
N PHE A 98 -4.38 14.88 0.54
CA PHE A 98 -4.80 16.03 -0.24
C PHE A 98 -6.02 16.73 0.40
N VAL A 99 -7.06 15.96 0.75
CA VAL A 99 -8.27 16.49 1.40
C VAL A 99 -7.91 17.14 2.74
N GLU A 100 -7.05 16.51 3.54
CA GLU A 100 -6.61 17.06 4.83
C GLU A 100 -5.87 18.38 4.69
N LEU A 101 -5.01 18.52 3.69
CA LEU A 101 -4.29 19.76 3.43
C LEU A 101 -5.23 20.88 2.96
N VAL A 102 -6.19 20.56 2.07
CA VAL A 102 -7.19 21.52 1.60
C VAL A 102 -8.09 22.00 2.75
N VAL A 103 -8.52 21.09 3.61
CA VAL A 103 -9.35 21.41 4.77
C VAL A 103 -8.56 22.19 5.82
N LYS A 104 -7.29 21.84 6.06
CA LYS A 104 -6.40 22.62 6.94
C LYS A 104 -6.28 24.07 6.46
N HIS A 105 -6.18 24.27 5.15
CA HIS A 105 -6.09 25.60 4.54
C HIS A 105 -7.41 26.39 4.65
N LYS A 106 -8.58 25.77 4.39
CA LYS A 106 -9.88 26.47 4.39
C LYS A 106 -10.54 26.59 5.77
N CYS A 107 -10.49 25.54 6.58
CA CYS A 107 -11.26 25.39 7.83
C CYS A 107 -10.38 25.29 9.09
N GLY A 108 -9.06 25.51 8.95
CA GLY A 108 -8.10 25.48 10.05
C GLY A 108 -7.91 24.10 10.69
N SER A 109 -7.28 24.09 11.86
CA SER A 109 -6.90 22.85 12.56
C SER A 109 -8.12 22.04 13.03
N ARG A 110 -9.20 22.70 13.47
CA ARG A 110 -10.42 22.01 13.93
C ARG A 110 -11.09 21.22 12.80
N GLY A 111 -11.28 21.85 11.64
CA GLY A 111 -11.87 21.19 10.47
C GLY A 111 -11.03 20.01 9.99
N LYS A 112 -9.70 20.15 10.01
CA LYS A 112 -8.76 19.07 9.67
C LYS A 112 -9.01 17.81 10.50
N TRP A 113 -9.09 17.93 11.83
CA TRP A 113 -9.33 16.78 12.72
C TRP A 113 -10.73 16.20 12.57
N THR A 114 -11.74 17.02 12.28
CA THR A 114 -13.10 16.54 12.01
C THR A 114 -13.13 15.68 10.75
N VAL A 115 -12.57 16.17 9.63
CA VAL A 115 -12.54 15.44 8.35
C VAL A 115 -11.70 14.18 8.46
N ALA A 116 -10.53 14.26 9.09
CA ALA A 116 -9.69 13.10 9.40
C ALA A 116 -10.47 12.00 10.16
N THR A 117 -11.27 12.39 11.16
CA THR A 117 -12.09 11.44 11.92
C THR A 117 -13.15 10.78 11.05
N PHE A 118 -13.82 11.53 10.18
CA PHE A 118 -14.81 10.99 9.24
C PHE A 118 -14.18 10.04 8.22
N LEU A 119 -13.05 10.41 7.61
CA LEU A 119 -12.34 9.55 6.67
C LEU A 119 -11.90 8.26 7.34
N GLN A 120 -11.35 8.35 8.55
CA GLN A 120 -10.90 7.19 9.28
C GLN A 120 -12.06 6.27 9.70
N LEU A 121 -13.18 6.85 10.14
CA LEU A 121 -14.39 6.10 10.47
C LEU A 121 -14.92 5.35 9.25
N PHE A 122 -14.95 6.00 8.08
CA PHE A 122 -15.38 5.37 6.84
C PHE A 122 -14.44 4.22 6.41
N LYS A 123 -13.12 4.42 6.54
CA LYS A 123 -12.14 3.35 6.25
C LYS A 123 -12.32 2.16 7.18
N CYS A 124 -12.45 2.42 8.48
CA CYS A 124 -12.64 1.37 9.49
C CYS A 124 -13.95 0.63 9.28
N SER A 125 -15.07 1.31 9.01
CA SER A 125 -16.35 0.65 8.77
C SER A 125 -16.30 -0.22 7.50
N SER A 126 -15.74 0.31 6.41
CA SER A 126 -15.54 -0.42 5.16
C SER A 126 -14.66 -1.66 5.34
N ALA A 127 -13.55 -1.53 6.07
CA ALA A 127 -12.64 -2.63 6.36
C ALA A 127 -13.27 -3.69 7.29
N LEU A 128 -14.08 -3.27 8.27
CA LEU A 128 -14.82 -4.22 9.12
C LEU A 128 -15.88 -4.98 8.31
N ILE A 129 -16.55 -4.33 7.36
CA ILE A 129 -17.49 -5.00 6.44
C ILE A 129 -16.73 -6.05 5.60
N LEU A 130 -15.54 -5.72 5.10
CA LEU A 130 -14.68 -6.67 4.39
C LEU A 130 -14.25 -7.85 5.29
N LEU A 131 -13.89 -7.58 6.54
CA LEU A 131 -13.48 -8.63 7.46
C LEU A 131 -14.63 -9.58 7.83
N TYR A 132 -15.79 -9.04 8.21
CA TYR A 132 -16.90 -9.86 8.73
C TYR A 132 -17.71 -10.55 7.64
N ARG A 133 -18.00 -9.84 6.52
CA ARG A 133 -18.84 -10.39 5.45
C ARG A 133 -18.05 -11.29 4.49
N TYR A 134 -16.79 -10.93 4.27
CA TYR A 134 -16.00 -11.49 3.17
C TYR A 134 -14.78 -12.31 3.65
N LYS A 135 -14.52 -12.33 4.97
CA LYS A 135 -13.46 -13.11 5.65
C LYS A 135 -12.08 -12.94 5.01
N GLU A 136 -11.79 -11.76 4.50
CA GLU A 136 -10.47 -11.45 3.95
C GLU A 136 -9.49 -11.19 5.08
N ILE A 137 -8.43 -11.99 5.12
CA ILE A 137 -7.39 -11.86 6.12
C ILE A 137 -6.04 -12.11 5.44
N PRO A 138 -5.03 -11.24 5.64
CA PRO A 138 -5.07 -9.87 6.14
C PRO A 138 -5.60 -8.90 5.08
N ILE A 139 -6.03 -7.71 5.51
CA ILE A 139 -6.38 -6.64 4.57
C ILE A 139 -5.09 -5.97 4.09
N ALA A 140 -4.88 -6.01 2.77
CA ALA A 140 -3.78 -5.35 2.09
C ALA A 140 -3.86 -3.82 2.24
N HIS A 141 -2.71 -3.15 2.36
CA HIS A 141 -2.59 -1.68 2.28
C HIS A 141 -1.61 -1.34 1.14
N PRO A 142 -2.07 -0.79 0.00
CA PRO A 142 -3.45 -0.46 -0.37
C PRO A 142 -4.35 -1.70 -0.58
N PRO A 143 -5.68 -1.57 -0.39
CA PRO A 143 -6.66 -2.67 -0.52
C PRO A 143 -6.69 -3.35 -1.90
N ILE A 144 -6.26 -2.63 -2.94
CA ILE A 144 -5.97 -3.19 -4.26
C ILE A 144 -4.46 -3.10 -4.44
N PRO A 145 -3.74 -4.23 -4.49
CA PRO A 145 -2.32 -4.20 -4.80
C PRO A 145 -2.15 -3.67 -6.23
N MET A 146 -1.11 -2.85 -6.42
CA MET A 146 -0.68 -2.39 -7.73
C MET A 146 -0.58 -3.60 -8.68
N LEU A 147 -1.21 -3.50 -9.85
CA LEU A 147 -1.23 -4.62 -10.78
C LEU A 147 0.20 -4.88 -11.25
N GLN A 148 0.75 -6.06 -10.94
CA GLN A 148 2.02 -6.49 -11.51
C GLN A 148 1.78 -6.91 -12.96
N ARG A 149 1.70 -5.91 -13.86
CA ARG A 149 1.39 -6.08 -15.29
C ARG A 149 2.30 -7.10 -15.97
N LYS A 150 3.57 -7.18 -15.54
CA LYS A 150 4.53 -8.20 -15.96
C LYS A 150 4.03 -9.64 -15.76
N LYS A 151 3.36 -9.94 -14.63
CA LYS A 151 2.81 -11.28 -14.36
C LYS A 151 1.67 -11.67 -15.29
N PHE A 152 0.92 -10.69 -15.82
CA PHE A 152 -0.19 -10.94 -16.75
C PHE A 152 0.31 -11.07 -18.20
N THR A 153 1.35 -10.33 -18.57
CA THR A 153 1.98 -10.44 -19.89
C THR A 153 2.85 -11.70 -20.00
N GLU A 154 3.64 -12.02 -18.97
CA GLU A 154 4.48 -13.24 -18.90
C GLU A 154 3.65 -14.48 -18.56
N GLY A 155 2.49 -14.32 -17.90
CA GLY A 155 1.56 -15.43 -17.62
C GLY A 155 1.15 -16.18 -18.90
N LYS A 156 1.04 -15.46 -20.03
CA LYS A 156 0.79 -16.04 -21.36
C LYS A 156 1.99 -16.81 -21.92
N GLU A 157 3.22 -16.43 -21.60
CA GLU A 157 4.42 -17.21 -21.94
C GLU A 157 4.56 -18.45 -21.04
N THR A 158 4.06 -18.41 -19.80
CA THR A 158 4.03 -19.60 -18.93
C THR A 158 3.05 -20.68 -19.40
N ASP A 159 1.97 -20.33 -20.11
CA ASP A 159 1.06 -21.31 -20.72
C ASP A 159 1.74 -22.08 -21.88
N GLU A 160 2.70 -21.47 -22.59
CA GLU A 160 3.59 -22.19 -23.52
C GLU A 160 4.58 -23.12 -22.79
N ASN A 161 4.83 -22.86 -21.51
CA ASN A 161 5.66 -23.67 -20.61
C ASN A 161 4.85 -24.76 -19.87
N SER A 162 3.62 -25.03 -20.27
CA SER A 162 2.83 -26.19 -19.80
C SER A 162 3.55 -27.53 -20.00
N ASN A 163 4.49 -27.60 -20.95
CA ASN A 163 5.39 -28.76 -21.16
C ASN A 163 6.48 -28.91 -20.08
N ALA A 164 6.70 -27.92 -19.22
CA ALA A 164 7.70 -27.95 -18.15
C ALA A 164 7.27 -28.76 -16.92
N PHE A 165 5.99 -29.11 -16.81
CA PHE A 165 5.44 -29.80 -15.64
C PHE A 165 4.49 -30.92 -16.07
N PHE A 166 4.64 -32.10 -15.48
CA PHE A 166 3.73 -33.21 -15.72
C PHE A 166 3.15 -33.75 -14.41
N THR A 167 1.92 -34.24 -14.46
CA THR A 167 1.26 -34.86 -13.31
C THR A 167 1.36 -36.38 -13.40
N LEU A 168 1.79 -37.01 -12.31
CA LEU A 168 1.85 -38.47 -12.21
C LEU A 168 0.43 -39.04 -12.14
N ARG A 169 0.04 -39.84 -13.15
CA ARG A 169 -1.33 -40.39 -13.28
C ARG A 169 -1.85 -41.14 -12.04
N ARG A 170 -0.96 -41.78 -11.26
CA ARG A 170 -1.34 -42.61 -10.09
C ARG A 170 -1.32 -41.86 -8.76
N SER A 171 -0.40 -40.89 -8.61
CA SER A 171 -0.21 -40.16 -7.35
C SER A 171 -0.77 -38.75 -7.36
N GLY A 172 -1.16 -38.24 -8.54
CA GLY A 172 -1.58 -36.85 -8.74
C GLY A 172 -0.47 -35.81 -8.51
N ARG A 173 0.75 -36.26 -8.21
CA ARG A 173 1.86 -35.36 -7.86
C ARG A 173 2.42 -34.70 -9.12
N VAL A 174 2.55 -33.38 -9.09
CA VAL A 174 3.16 -32.58 -10.15
C VAL A 174 4.68 -32.66 -10.04
N VAL A 175 5.37 -32.94 -11.16
CA VAL A 175 6.83 -33.06 -11.26
C VAL A 175 7.33 -32.15 -12.38
N ARG A 176 8.54 -31.59 -12.22
CA ARG A 176 9.21 -30.75 -13.24
C ARG A 176 9.82 -31.64 -14.32
N CYS A 177 9.62 -31.29 -15.58
CA CYS A 177 10.35 -31.85 -16.72
C CYS A 177 11.79 -31.30 -16.75
N VAL A 178 12.71 -32.07 -17.33
CA VAL A 178 14.12 -31.69 -17.45
C VAL A 178 14.30 -30.45 -18.33
N GLU A 179 13.50 -30.34 -19.39
CA GLU A 179 13.50 -29.22 -20.34
C GLU A 179 13.01 -27.91 -19.72
N GLY A 180 12.13 -27.99 -18.71
CA GLY A 180 11.61 -26.84 -17.98
C GLY A 180 12.41 -26.48 -16.72
N ALA A 181 13.56 -27.12 -16.49
CA ALA A 181 14.34 -26.90 -15.28
C ALA A 181 15.10 -25.55 -15.36
N PRO A 182 15.06 -24.71 -14.31
CA PRO A 182 15.87 -23.51 -14.28
C PRO A 182 17.37 -23.84 -14.35
N PRO A 183 18.21 -22.88 -14.80
CA PRO A 183 19.66 -23.05 -14.80
C PRO A 183 20.17 -23.43 -13.41
N VAL A 184 21.27 -24.19 -13.36
CA VAL A 184 21.75 -24.87 -12.14
C VAL A 184 21.88 -23.94 -10.93
N SER A 185 22.22 -22.67 -11.16
CA SER A 185 22.34 -21.63 -10.14
C SER A 185 21.02 -21.26 -9.43
N PHE A 186 19.87 -21.47 -10.06
CA PHE A 186 18.54 -21.15 -9.53
C PHE A 186 17.71 -22.41 -9.21
N ARG A 187 18.35 -23.59 -9.13
CA ARG A 187 17.66 -24.84 -8.82
C ARG A 187 17.42 -24.98 -7.32
N ASP A 188 16.16 -24.79 -6.93
CA ASP A 188 15.69 -25.21 -5.62
C ASP A 188 15.25 -26.68 -5.66
N TRP A 189 15.90 -27.52 -4.84
CA TRP A 189 15.53 -28.94 -4.63
C TRP A 189 14.28 -29.12 -3.75
N GLN A 190 13.54 -28.04 -3.50
CA GLN A 190 12.28 -28.12 -2.78
C GLN A 190 11.18 -28.69 -3.69
N PRO A 191 10.28 -29.54 -3.14
CA PRO A 191 9.12 -30.01 -3.88
C PRO A 191 8.29 -28.82 -4.37
N ILE A 192 7.69 -28.96 -5.55
CA ILE A 192 6.84 -27.95 -6.15
C ILE A 192 5.68 -27.68 -5.20
N LYS A 193 5.63 -26.47 -4.65
CA LYS A 193 4.49 -26.00 -3.88
C LYS A 193 3.40 -25.64 -4.88
N ILE A 194 2.55 -26.60 -5.20
CA ILE A 194 1.28 -26.30 -5.86
C ILE A 194 0.58 -25.30 -4.93
N LYS A 195 0.05 -24.20 -5.48
CA LYS A 195 -0.79 -23.30 -4.71
C LYS A 195 -2.02 -24.11 -4.28
N ASP A 196 -1.94 -24.71 -3.10
CA ASP A 196 -3.12 -25.26 -2.44
C ASP A 196 -4.01 -24.05 -2.11
N GLU A 197 -5.02 -23.82 -2.96
CA GLU A 197 -6.08 -22.84 -2.73
C GLU A 197 -6.99 -23.22 -1.56
N HIS A 198 -6.77 -24.40 -0.96
CA HIS A 198 -7.48 -24.81 0.24
C HIS A 198 -6.79 -24.22 1.47
N PRO A 199 -7.41 -23.23 2.16
CA PRO A 199 -6.89 -22.75 3.42
C PRO A 199 -6.91 -23.93 4.39
N ASN A 200 -5.73 -24.28 4.93
CA ASN A 200 -5.58 -25.26 6.00
C ASN A 200 -6.66 -25.00 7.06
N SER A 201 -7.63 -25.91 7.16
CA SER A 201 -8.91 -25.75 7.85
C SER A 201 -8.80 -25.64 9.38
N ASN A 202 -7.58 -25.68 9.93
CA ASN A 202 -7.31 -25.77 11.37
C ASN A 202 -6.58 -24.52 11.92
N VAL A 203 -6.58 -23.40 11.20
CA VAL A 203 -6.16 -22.13 11.80
C VAL A 203 -7.25 -21.69 12.76
N ASN A 204 -6.91 -21.31 13.99
CA ASN A 204 -7.85 -20.65 14.91
C ASN A 204 -8.22 -19.28 14.32
N VAL A 205 -9.16 -19.27 13.36
CA VAL A 205 -9.57 -18.10 12.58
C VAL A 205 -10.06 -16.99 13.51
N LYS A 206 -10.59 -17.34 14.69
CA LYS A 206 -11.05 -16.40 15.69
C LYS A 206 -9.92 -15.50 16.20
N ASP A 207 -8.77 -16.07 16.58
CA ASP A 207 -7.62 -15.30 17.07
C ASP A 207 -7.07 -14.35 16.01
N LEU A 208 -7.04 -14.80 14.75
CA LEU A 208 -6.59 -13.99 13.61
C LEU A 208 -7.61 -12.88 13.26
N MET A 209 -8.91 -13.16 13.37
CA MET A 209 -9.96 -12.15 13.24
C MET A 209 -9.86 -11.09 14.34
N TYR A 210 -9.61 -11.48 15.60
CA TYR A 210 -9.37 -10.52 16.68
C TYR A 210 -8.10 -9.69 16.46
N ALA A 211 -7.05 -10.28 15.92
CA ALA A 211 -5.83 -9.55 15.56
C ALA A 211 -6.11 -8.47 14.50
N GLU A 212 -6.90 -8.81 13.48
CA GLU A 212 -7.27 -7.91 12.39
C GLU A 212 -8.24 -6.82 12.87
N THR A 213 -9.28 -7.15 13.64
CA THR A 213 -10.19 -6.13 14.19
C THR A 213 -9.45 -5.11 15.05
N LEU A 214 -8.52 -5.57 15.88
CA LEU A 214 -7.70 -4.70 16.71
C LEU A 214 -6.81 -3.78 15.86
N HIS A 215 -6.22 -4.30 14.79
CA HIS A 215 -5.43 -3.51 13.85
C HIS A 215 -6.27 -2.52 13.03
N LEU A 216 -7.52 -2.85 12.70
CA LEU A 216 -8.43 -1.95 11.99
C LEU A 216 -8.98 -0.85 12.89
N LEU A 217 -9.24 -1.13 14.18
CA LEU A 217 -9.76 -0.16 15.14
C LEU A 217 -8.68 0.79 15.66
N LYS A 218 -7.41 0.38 15.57
CA LYS A 218 -6.21 1.15 15.88
C LYS A 218 -6.34 2.68 15.64
N PRO A 219 -6.58 3.19 14.42
CA PRO A 219 -6.62 4.63 14.15
C PRO A 219 -7.82 5.35 14.81
N LEU A 220 -8.95 4.68 15.02
CA LEU A 220 -10.07 5.24 15.80
C LEU A 220 -9.74 5.30 17.30
N ILE A 221 -9.14 4.24 17.85
CA ILE A 221 -8.68 4.21 19.24
C ILE A 221 -7.66 5.32 19.48
N HIS A 222 -6.75 5.53 18.53
CA HIS A 222 -5.78 6.61 18.63
C HIS A 222 -6.44 7.98 18.58
N LEU A 223 -7.33 8.26 17.61
CA LEU A 223 -8.06 9.54 17.54
C LEU A 223 -8.86 9.81 18.83
N ALA A 224 -9.50 8.79 19.40
CA ALA A 224 -10.16 8.89 20.70
C ALA A 224 -9.16 9.23 21.82
N ALA A 225 -8.00 8.56 21.85
CA ALA A 225 -6.93 8.87 22.79
C ALA A 225 -6.37 10.29 22.60
N MET A 226 -6.24 10.78 21.36
CA MET A 226 -5.83 12.17 21.07
C MET A 226 -6.84 13.16 21.64
N ARG A 227 -8.14 12.85 21.58
CA ARG A 227 -9.21 13.70 22.08
C ARG A 227 -9.26 13.76 23.60
N VAL A 228 -8.96 12.65 24.29
CA VAL A 228 -8.98 12.55 25.75
C VAL A 228 -7.68 13.05 26.39
N PHE A 229 -6.53 12.60 25.88
CA PHE A 229 -5.22 12.89 26.51
C PHE A 229 -4.49 14.07 25.86
N GLY A 230 -4.95 14.57 24.72
CA GLY A 230 -4.33 15.65 23.97
C GLY A 230 -3.27 15.15 22.97
N THR A 231 -3.02 15.98 21.95
CA THR A 231 -2.19 15.64 20.78
C THR A 231 -0.68 15.53 21.02
N LYS A 232 -0.21 15.98 22.19
CA LYS A 232 1.21 15.94 22.59
C LYS A 232 1.51 14.96 23.73
N ALA A 233 0.50 14.30 24.29
CA ALA A 233 0.71 13.40 25.41
C ALA A 233 1.39 12.09 24.98
N TRP A 234 2.20 11.52 25.88
CA TRP A 234 2.76 10.18 25.69
C TRP A 234 1.71 9.08 25.81
N LYS A 235 0.64 9.32 26.57
CA LYS A 235 -0.46 8.36 26.77
C LYS A 235 -1.09 7.92 25.44
N GLN A 236 -1.47 8.87 24.58
CA GLN A 236 -2.02 8.56 23.26
C GLN A 236 -1.03 7.82 22.35
N TRP A 237 0.29 7.98 22.52
CA TRP A 237 1.30 7.28 21.73
C TRP A 237 1.49 5.84 22.22
N LEU A 238 1.53 5.65 23.54
CA LEU A 238 1.65 4.33 24.19
C LEU A 238 0.42 3.45 23.98
N VAL A 239 -0.79 4.01 24.13
CA VAL A 239 -2.05 3.28 23.88
C VAL A 239 -2.02 2.68 22.48
N ALA A 240 -1.61 3.53 21.54
CA ALA A 240 -1.63 3.24 20.13
C ALA A 240 -0.55 2.16 19.84
N LEU A 241 0.69 2.36 20.27
CA LEU A 241 1.75 1.35 20.16
C LEU A 241 1.35 0.01 20.81
N GLY A 242 0.67 0.06 21.95
CA GLY A 242 0.17 -1.12 22.66
C GLY A 242 -0.85 -1.92 21.86
N VAL A 243 -1.79 -1.24 21.17
CA VAL A 243 -2.76 -1.87 20.27
C VAL A 243 -2.05 -2.62 19.13
N ASP A 244 -1.04 -2.00 18.52
CA ASP A 244 -0.24 -2.64 17.46
C ASP A 244 0.59 -3.81 17.97
N MET A 245 1.24 -3.69 19.13
CA MET A 245 1.99 -4.79 19.74
C MET A 245 1.09 -5.97 20.09
N ALA A 246 -0.10 -5.71 20.62
CA ALA A 246 -1.09 -6.74 20.93
C ALA A 246 -1.55 -7.47 19.66
N SER A 247 -1.88 -6.73 18.60
CA SER A 247 -2.23 -7.29 17.30
C SER A 247 -1.07 -8.12 16.72
N MET A 248 0.15 -7.60 16.75
CA MET A 248 1.35 -8.30 16.26
C MET A 248 1.69 -9.57 17.03
N LYS A 249 1.46 -9.58 18.35
CA LYS A 249 1.68 -10.77 19.18
C LYS A 249 0.74 -11.90 18.75
N LEU A 250 -0.51 -11.58 18.41
CA LEU A 250 -1.47 -12.55 17.87
C LEU A 250 -1.06 -13.05 16.47
N TYR A 251 -0.66 -12.16 15.56
CA TYR A 251 -0.16 -12.57 14.23
C TYR A 251 1.09 -13.45 14.29
N ASN A 252 2.07 -13.09 15.14
CA ASN A 252 3.32 -13.84 15.26
C ASN A 252 3.09 -15.27 15.76
N ARG A 253 2.06 -15.51 16.57
CA ARG A 253 1.70 -16.87 17.01
C ARG A 253 1.27 -17.77 15.85
N HIS A 254 0.67 -17.19 14.80
CA HIS A 254 0.14 -17.93 13.66
C HIS A 254 0.96 -17.74 12.38
N ILE A 255 2.13 -17.10 12.44
CA ILE A 255 2.92 -16.72 11.25
C ILE A 255 3.32 -17.91 10.37
N ASN A 256 3.54 -19.08 10.98
CA ASN A 256 3.91 -20.30 10.27
C ASN A 256 2.79 -20.84 9.37
N ASN A 257 1.53 -20.53 9.71
CA ASN A 257 0.36 -21.01 8.98
C ASN A 257 -0.10 -20.05 7.88
N LEU A 258 0.53 -18.89 7.76
CA LEU A 258 0.17 -17.86 6.80
C LEU A 258 0.89 -18.05 5.46
N SER A 259 0.17 -17.72 4.38
CA SER A 259 0.69 -17.66 3.02
C SER A 259 1.80 -16.61 2.88
N TYR A 260 2.62 -16.75 1.85
CA TYR A 260 3.75 -15.84 1.59
C TYR A 260 3.29 -14.38 1.45
N GLU A 261 2.22 -14.12 0.70
CA GLU A 261 1.66 -12.77 0.53
C GLU A 261 1.19 -12.17 1.87
N GLN A 262 0.56 -12.98 2.73
CA GLN A 262 0.11 -12.56 4.06
C GLN A 262 1.29 -12.23 4.98
N ARG A 263 2.39 -13.00 4.88
CA ARG A 263 3.63 -12.74 5.63
C ARG A 263 4.29 -11.44 5.17
N LEU A 264 4.28 -11.16 3.87
CA LEU A 264 4.78 -9.88 3.34
C LEU A 264 3.99 -8.70 3.93
N GLU A 265 2.67 -8.80 4.00
CA GLU A 265 1.85 -7.75 4.61
C GLU A 265 2.17 -7.56 6.10
N ILE A 266 2.32 -8.64 6.86
CA ILE A 266 2.72 -8.55 8.28
C ILE A 266 4.11 -7.92 8.40
N SER A 267 5.04 -8.24 7.51
CA SER A 267 6.37 -7.64 7.50
C SER A 267 6.31 -6.13 7.26
N ARG A 268 5.47 -5.67 6.33
CA ARG A 268 5.20 -4.24 6.11
C ARG A 268 4.66 -3.58 7.37
N ARG A 269 3.70 -4.21 8.05
CA ARG A 269 3.11 -3.69 9.29
C ARG A 269 4.16 -3.63 10.42
N LYS A 270 5.10 -4.59 10.49
CA LYS A 270 6.25 -4.55 11.43
C LYS A 270 7.20 -3.40 11.12
N LEU A 271 7.50 -3.13 9.85
CA LEU A 271 8.29 -1.95 9.46
C LEU A 271 7.58 -0.65 9.85
N GLY A 272 6.25 -0.63 9.81
CA GLY A 272 5.43 0.47 10.33
C GLY A 272 5.65 0.75 11.83
N LEU A 273 6.07 -0.22 12.64
CA LEU A 273 6.43 0.02 14.04
C LEU A 273 7.66 0.91 14.19
N VAL A 274 8.63 0.79 13.28
CA VAL A 274 9.83 1.64 13.28
C VAL A 274 9.46 3.10 13.05
N LEU A 275 8.42 3.35 12.25
CA LEU A 275 7.91 4.69 11.96
C LEU A 275 7.30 5.40 13.19
N TYR A 276 7.07 4.71 14.30
CA TYR A 276 6.68 5.36 15.56
C TYR A 276 7.77 6.28 16.11
N LEU A 277 9.03 6.04 15.74
CA LEU A 277 10.14 6.93 16.10
C LEU A 277 9.98 8.31 15.46
N LEU A 278 9.44 8.39 14.24
CA LEU A 278 9.18 9.65 13.52
C LEU A 278 7.90 10.35 13.98
N ARG A 279 7.19 9.80 14.98
CA ARG A 279 5.91 10.32 15.45
C ARG A 279 6.06 11.18 16.71
N SER A 280 5.31 12.27 16.80
CA SER A 280 5.15 13.02 18.06
C SER A 280 4.40 12.18 19.11
N PRO A 281 4.80 12.18 20.40
CA PRO A 281 5.81 13.04 21.04
C PRO A 281 7.25 12.53 20.95
N MET A 282 7.49 11.26 20.61
CA MET A 282 8.82 10.64 20.55
C MET A 282 9.78 11.41 19.63
N TYR A 283 9.28 11.85 18.48
CA TYR A 283 10.04 12.64 17.52
C TYR A 283 10.51 13.97 18.07
N ASN A 284 9.56 14.79 18.55
CA ASN A 284 9.86 16.12 19.05
C ASN A 284 10.70 16.09 20.33
N GLY A 285 10.61 15.03 21.14
CA GLY A 285 11.37 14.91 22.38
C GLY A 285 12.78 14.35 22.19
N TYR A 286 12.93 13.26 21.45
CA TYR A 286 14.19 12.49 21.41
C TYR A 286 14.67 12.20 20.00
N SER A 287 13.85 11.54 19.17
CA SER A 287 14.37 10.95 17.94
C SER A 287 14.80 11.97 16.90
N ARG A 288 14.21 13.18 16.89
CA ARG A 288 14.62 14.26 15.98
C ARG A 288 16.10 14.58 16.09
N ASN A 289 16.60 14.84 17.30
CA ASN A 289 18.00 15.20 17.52
C ASN A 289 18.94 14.04 17.16
N VAL A 290 18.53 12.81 17.43
CA VAL A 290 19.32 11.61 17.07
C VAL A 290 19.39 11.45 15.56
N ILE A 291 18.27 11.57 14.86
CA ILE A 291 18.19 11.42 13.40
C ILE A 291 18.98 12.55 12.73
N GLU A 292 18.74 13.81 13.10
CA GLU A 292 19.49 14.96 12.57
C GLU A 292 21.00 14.83 12.88
N GLY A 293 21.38 14.38 14.07
CA GLY A 293 22.77 14.14 14.45
C GLY A 293 23.44 13.05 13.62
N VAL A 294 22.75 11.94 13.35
CA VAL A 294 23.23 10.84 12.50
C VAL A 294 23.35 11.31 11.05
N LEU A 295 22.34 11.99 10.48
CA LEU A 295 22.41 12.51 9.12
C LEU A 295 23.51 13.56 8.95
N ASN A 296 23.69 14.46 9.91
CA ASN A 296 24.78 15.43 9.90
C ASN A 296 26.15 14.75 10.00
N SER A 297 26.26 13.70 10.82
CA SER A 297 27.50 12.91 10.93
C SER A 297 27.81 12.17 9.62
N LEU A 298 26.79 11.59 8.98
CA LEU A 298 26.92 10.89 7.71
C LEU A 298 27.32 11.85 6.58
N SER A 299 26.65 13.00 6.51
CA SER A 299 26.94 14.09 5.56
C SER A 299 28.39 14.58 5.66
N LYS A 300 28.95 14.63 6.88
CA LYS A 300 30.33 15.08 7.12
C LYS A 300 31.38 13.99 6.88
N LYS A 301 31.06 12.71 7.15
CA LYS A 301 32.03 11.60 7.09
C LYS A 301 32.16 10.97 5.70
N VAL A 302 31.09 10.95 4.92
CA VAL A 302 31.07 10.27 3.62
C VAL A 302 31.02 11.31 2.51
N PRO A 303 32.04 11.39 1.62
CA PRO A 303 31.97 12.28 0.47
C PRO A 303 30.76 11.90 -0.40
N LEU A 304 30.10 12.88 -1.02
CA LEU A 304 28.83 12.75 -1.78
C LEU A 304 27.56 12.49 -0.94
N ALA A 305 27.65 12.01 0.30
CA ALA A 305 26.47 11.79 1.13
C ALA A 305 25.72 13.10 1.46
N SER A 306 26.44 14.23 1.44
CA SER A 306 25.86 15.57 1.67
C SER A 306 24.77 15.95 0.67
N PHE A 307 24.87 15.50 -0.60
CA PHE A 307 23.85 15.75 -1.62
C PHE A 307 22.50 15.08 -1.30
N ILE A 308 22.53 13.96 -0.58
CA ILE A 308 21.34 13.21 -0.20
C ILE A 308 20.86 13.63 1.19
N CYS A 309 21.77 13.72 2.15
CA CYS A 309 21.44 14.05 3.54
C CYS A 309 20.91 15.49 3.70
N GLY A 310 21.44 16.46 2.93
CA GLY A 310 21.02 17.87 3.02
C GLY A 310 19.52 18.07 2.77
N PRO A 311 18.99 17.63 1.62
CA PRO A 311 17.55 17.67 1.35
C PRO A 311 16.73 16.92 2.40
N ILE A 312 17.16 15.71 2.81
CA ILE A 312 16.40 14.91 3.78
C ILE A 312 16.24 15.66 5.10
N ILE A 313 17.29 16.28 5.63
CA ILE A 313 17.22 17.05 6.89
C ILE A 313 16.22 18.21 6.76
N GLN A 314 16.24 18.94 5.65
CA GLN A 314 15.33 20.08 5.42
C GLN A 314 13.87 19.63 5.32
N TYR A 315 13.62 18.52 4.65
CA TYR A 315 12.26 18.01 4.43
C TYR A 315 11.72 17.17 5.59
N LEU A 316 12.57 16.60 6.45
CA LEU A 316 12.15 15.67 7.51
C LEU A 316 11.05 16.26 8.41
N SER A 317 11.22 17.52 8.85
CA SER A 317 10.22 18.19 9.67
C SER A 317 8.89 18.41 8.92
N HIS A 318 8.95 18.66 7.62
CA HIS A 318 7.78 18.86 6.78
C HIS A 318 7.02 17.54 6.56
N TRP A 319 7.74 16.47 6.25
CA TRP A 319 7.17 15.12 6.10
C TRP A 319 6.56 14.64 7.41
N GLN A 320 7.20 14.96 8.55
CA GLN A 320 6.68 14.64 9.87
C GLN A 320 5.33 15.30 10.12
N GLU A 321 5.18 16.58 9.78
CA GLU A 321 3.94 17.33 9.98
C GLU A 321 2.81 16.87 9.04
N ILE A 322 3.13 16.42 7.82
CA ILE A 322 2.15 16.03 6.79
C ILE A 322 1.76 14.57 6.86
N TYR A 323 2.69 13.63 7.04
CA TYR A 323 2.38 12.20 6.93
C TYR A 323 2.33 11.50 8.29
N PHE A 324 3.20 11.89 9.22
CA PHE A 324 3.38 11.14 10.48
C PHE A 324 2.49 11.64 11.62
N TYR A 325 1.67 12.66 11.40
CA TYR A 325 0.75 13.17 12.42
C TYR A 325 -0.52 12.32 12.55
N MET A 326 -0.96 11.68 11.46
CA MET A 326 -2.11 10.77 11.44
C MET A 326 -1.65 9.31 11.37
N TRP A 327 -2.49 8.40 11.85
CA TRP A 327 -2.31 6.96 11.67
C TRP A 327 -2.90 6.53 10.33
N ALA A 328 -2.32 7.03 9.24
CA ALA A 328 -2.60 6.49 7.93
C ALA A 328 -1.82 5.17 7.78
N SER A 329 -2.54 4.05 7.84
CA SER A 329 -2.06 2.70 7.56
C SER A 329 -2.07 2.35 6.08
#